data_AF-A0A1Y2B927-F1
#
_entry.id   AF-A0A1Y2B927-F1
#
_cell.length_a   1.000
_cell.length_b   1.000
_cell.length_c   1.000
_cell.angle_alpha   90.00
_cell.angle_beta   90.00
_cell.angle_gamma   90.00
#
_symmetry.space_group_name_H-M   'P 1'
#
loop_
_entity.id
_entity.type
_entity.pdbx_description
1 polymer ?
#
loop_
_entity_poly.entity_id
_entity_poly.type
_entity_poly.pdbx_seq_one_letter_code
_entity_poly.pdbx_strand_id
1 'polypeptide(L)'
;MYLLIQYASRLEIKSISVIDRIQMILLSLIRSEFFPWILLIFILNKKNWKRPVIIILILHWLFRSVGDSLREIMELLPVPKDVKTLWPNTNTRWIVGNAIAHVFWLGGEMVGDWYFYIRTKAVTKSKIKINIVYICCIVYNIGKFIGIVRYFVYLPIDFNQVDKFKAFSQNAFMDKFKQISELRIFITMIVTLIFLPFIIAIVIFLINQYHDNVVTFVDPDPIRQIPLSIYYNLIYIDQILLKYFVQDDKTKDAVASNPNVIKMVNDTVIRINNNNNNFNEYDSLQSINHTHNLNKNNNYENYAIKNSQVYFNNIRNC
;
A
#
# COMPACT_ATOMS: atom_id res chain seq x y z
N MET A 1 38.17 14.50 -6.39
CA MET A 1 36.92 14.03 -7.03
C MET A 1 35.67 14.62 -6.40
N TYR A 2 35.43 14.48 -5.07
CA TYR A 2 34.24 15.05 -4.41
C TYR A 2 34.08 16.57 -4.60
N LEU A 3 35.16 17.34 -4.43
CA LEU A 3 35.16 18.80 -4.70
C LEU A 3 34.89 19.14 -6.17
N LEU A 4 35.32 18.30 -7.11
CA LEU A 4 35.08 18.48 -8.55
C LEU A 4 33.62 18.17 -8.92
N ILE A 5 33.01 17.15 -8.31
CA ILE A 5 31.57 16.86 -8.44
C ILE A 5 30.73 17.98 -7.82
N GLN A 6 31.17 18.53 -6.69
CA GLN A 6 30.51 19.66 -6.03
C GLN A 6 30.66 20.97 -6.83
N TYR A 7 31.77 21.12 -7.57
CA TYR A 7 32.01 22.28 -8.43
C TYR A 7 31.27 22.16 -9.77
N ALA A 8 31.23 20.97 -10.38
CA ALA A 8 30.47 20.69 -11.60
C ALA A 8 28.95 20.86 -11.37
N SER A 9 28.42 20.36 -10.26
CA SER A 9 27.01 20.57 -9.88
C SER A 9 26.66 22.04 -9.57
N ARG A 10 27.66 22.89 -9.25
CA ARG A 10 27.49 24.35 -9.11
C ARG A 10 27.49 25.08 -10.45
N LEU A 11 28.25 24.61 -11.44
CA LEU A 11 28.36 25.25 -12.76
C LEU A 11 27.15 24.97 -13.65
N GLU A 12 26.41 23.91 -13.38
CA GLU A 12 25.18 23.54 -14.12
C GLU A 12 23.88 24.02 -13.48
N ILE A 13 23.95 24.94 -12.50
CA ILE A 13 22.76 25.67 -12.01
C ILE A 13 22.39 26.73 -13.05
N LYS A 14 21.98 26.28 -14.24
CA LYS A 14 21.06 27.04 -15.09
C LYS A 14 19.87 27.35 -14.18
N SER A 15 19.48 28.61 -14.08
CA SER A 15 18.39 29.04 -13.20
C SER A 15 17.11 28.28 -13.57
N ILE A 16 16.88 27.15 -12.91
CA ILE A 16 15.64 26.39 -13.05
C ILE A 16 14.53 27.38 -12.68
N SER A 17 13.56 27.55 -13.57
CA SER A 17 12.55 28.56 -13.36
C SER A 17 11.72 28.18 -12.12
N VAL A 18 11.21 29.17 -11.40
CA VAL A 18 10.30 28.93 -10.26
C VAL A 18 9.10 28.10 -10.72
N ILE A 19 8.68 28.26 -11.97
CA ILE A 19 7.60 27.51 -12.60
C ILE A 19 7.95 26.02 -12.68
N ASP A 20 9.15 25.66 -13.14
CA ASP A 20 9.59 24.26 -13.20
C ASP A 20 9.59 23.61 -11.81
N ARG A 21 9.98 24.38 -10.78
CA ARG A 21 9.97 23.89 -9.39
C ARG A 21 8.56 23.68 -8.86
N ILE A 22 7.64 24.61 -9.11
CA ILE A 22 6.22 24.43 -8.76
C ILE A 22 5.66 23.21 -9.49
N GLN A 23 6.00 23.03 -10.76
CA GLN A 23 5.62 21.84 -11.52
C GLN A 23 6.17 20.57 -10.88
N MET A 24 7.44 20.53 -10.45
CA MET A 24 8.01 19.37 -9.73
C MET A 24 7.28 19.05 -8.42
N ILE A 25 6.89 20.08 -7.65
CA ILE A 25 6.13 19.92 -6.40
C ILE A 25 4.74 19.32 -6.65
N LEU A 26 4.07 19.75 -7.72
CA LEU A 26 2.78 19.18 -8.12
C LEU A 26 2.95 17.78 -8.71
N LEU A 27 4.00 17.57 -9.52
CA LEU A 27 4.29 16.28 -10.12
C LEU A 27 4.69 15.24 -9.09
N SER A 28 5.25 15.59 -7.93
CA SER A 28 5.63 14.59 -6.92
C SER A 28 4.45 13.75 -6.43
N LEU A 29 3.23 14.29 -6.45
CA LEU A 29 1.99 13.55 -6.16
C LEU A 29 1.72 12.43 -7.19
N ILE A 30 1.96 12.73 -8.46
CA ILE A 30 1.73 11.81 -9.59
C ILE A 30 2.94 10.87 -9.77
N ARG A 31 4.15 11.36 -9.50
CA ARG A 31 5.44 10.65 -9.63
C ARG A 31 5.67 9.64 -8.50
N SER A 32 4.91 9.72 -7.40
CA SER A 32 4.98 8.74 -6.32
C SER A 32 4.82 7.32 -6.87
N GLU A 33 5.72 6.41 -6.46
CA GLU A 33 5.73 5.00 -6.84
C GLU A 33 4.39 4.28 -6.58
N PHE A 34 3.62 4.74 -5.60
CA PHE A 34 2.31 4.19 -5.23
C PHE A 34 1.13 4.71 -6.08
N PHE A 35 1.31 5.77 -6.86
CA PHE A 35 0.20 6.42 -7.57
C PHE A 35 -0.48 5.50 -8.61
N PRO A 36 0.25 4.77 -9.48
CA PRO A 36 -0.39 3.85 -10.43
C PRO A 36 -1.21 2.76 -9.74
N TRP A 37 -0.75 2.29 -8.58
CA TRP A 37 -1.44 1.28 -7.79
C TRP A 37 -2.74 1.80 -7.18
N ILE A 38 -2.78 3.05 -6.73
CA ILE A 38 -4.01 3.70 -6.26
C ILE A 38 -5.02 3.83 -7.39
N LEU A 39 -4.61 4.25 -8.59
CA LEU A 39 -5.49 4.30 -9.76
C LEU A 39 -6.07 2.92 -10.09
N LEU A 40 -5.23 1.89 -10.09
CA LEU A 40 -5.66 0.52 -10.31
C LEU A 40 -6.70 0.07 -9.27
N ILE A 41 -6.45 0.35 -7.99
CA ILE A 41 -7.40 0.04 -6.91
C ILE A 41 -8.74 0.76 -7.12
N PHE A 42 -8.72 2.03 -7.51
CA PHE A 42 -9.96 2.78 -7.77
C PHE A 42 -10.75 2.20 -8.94
N ILE A 43 -10.08 1.84 -10.04
CA ILE A 43 -10.71 1.18 -11.19
C ILE A 43 -11.32 -0.15 -10.76
N LEU A 44 -10.58 -0.97 -10.03
CA LEU A 44 -11.05 -2.27 -9.56
C LEU A 44 -12.17 -2.16 -8.52
N ASN A 45 -12.21 -1.12 -7.69
CA ASN A 45 -13.14 -0.99 -6.58
C ASN A 45 -14.15 0.16 -6.74
N LYS A 46 -14.45 0.57 -7.98
CA LYS A 46 -15.35 1.69 -8.29
C LYS A 46 -16.67 1.71 -7.49
N LYS A 47 -17.25 0.53 -7.21
CA LYS A 47 -18.51 0.41 -6.45
C LYS A 47 -18.34 0.37 -4.92
N ASN A 48 -17.16 0.01 -4.40
CA ASN A 48 -16.93 -0.30 -2.97
C ASN A 48 -15.69 0.40 -2.39
N TRP A 49 -15.44 1.64 -2.80
CA TRP A 49 -14.27 2.43 -2.39
C TRP A 49 -14.20 2.72 -0.88
N LYS A 50 -15.32 2.60 -0.14
CA LYS A 50 -15.39 2.83 1.32
C LYS A 50 -14.77 1.71 2.17
N ARG A 51 -14.14 0.69 1.57
CA ARG A 51 -13.48 -0.38 2.33
C ARG A 51 -12.30 0.22 3.12
N PRO A 52 -12.15 -0.07 4.43
CA PRO A 52 -11.09 0.51 5.27
C PRO A 52 -9.69 0.35 4.68
N VAL A 53 -9.45 -0.78 4.01
CA VAL A 53 -8.18 -1.08 3.38
C VAL A 53 -7.84 -0.11 2.23
N ILE A 54 -8.82 0.24 1.39
CA ILE A 54 -8.62 1.19 0.29
C ILE A 54 -8.28 2.57 0.86
N ILE A 55 -8.97 2.97 1.93
CA ILE A 55 -8.74 4.24 2.62
C ILE A 55 -7.30 4.31 3.16
N ILE A 56 -6.81 3.23 3.77
CA ILE A 56 -5.42 3.16 4.28
C ILE A 56 -4.40 3.31 3.16
N LEU A 57 -4.62 2.66 2.02
CA LEU A 57 -3.69 2.76 0.88
C LEU A 57 -3.66 4.18 0.30
N ILE A 58 -4.83 4.81 0.16
CA ILE A 58 -4.93 6.21 -0.28
C ILE A 58 -4.21 7.13 0.71
N LEU A 59 -4.41 6.95 2.01
CA LEU A 59 -3.73 7.74 3.03
C LEU A 59 -2.22 7.51 3.00
N HIS A 60 -1.76 6.26 2.87
CA HIS A 60 -0.33 5.94 2.76
C HIS A 60 0.31 6.67 1.57
N TRP A 61 -0.29 6.55 0.38
CA TRP A 61 0.17 7.25 -0.82
C TRP A 61 0.18 8.77 -0.63
N LEU A 62 -0.89 9.32 -0.07
CA LEU A 62 -1.02 10.76 0.16
C LEU A 62 0.09 11.27 1.09
N PHE A 63 0.28 10.63 2.23
CA PHE A 63 1.33 11.00 3.19
C PHE A 63 2.72 10.90 2.55
N ARG A 64 3.00 9.83 1.79
CA ARG A 64 4.29 9.69 1.12
C ARG A 64 4.54 10.80 0.12
N SER A 65 3.55 11.05 -0.73
CA SER A 65 3.61 12.07 -1.77
C SER A 65 3.74 13.48 -1.21
N VAL A 66 3.05 13.80 -0.11
CA VAL A 66 3.18 15.08 0.58
C VAL A 66 4.58 15.25 1.17
N GLY A 67 5.17 14.20 1.72
CA GLY A 67 6.58 14.22 2.14
C GLY A 67 7.52 14.55 0.99
N ASP A 68 7.31 13.94 -0.19
CA ASP A 68 8.08 14.24 -1.40
C ASP A 68 7.86 15.68 -1.90
N SER A 69 6.61 16.18 -1.88
CA SER A 69 6.31 17.58 -2.22
C SER A 69 7.02 18.55 -1.29
N LEU A 70 7.01 18.31 0.03
CA LEU A 70 7.69 19.14 1.03
C LEU A 70 9.21 19.14 0.84
N ARG A 71 9.77 18.00 0.42
CA ARG A 71 11.18 17.91 0.06
C ARG A 71 11.53 18.82 -1.11
N GLU A 72 10.69 18.85 -2.15
CA GLU A 72 10.88 19.71 -3.32
C GLU A 72 10.64 21.21 -2.97
N ILE A 73 9.69 21.52 -2.08
CA ILE A 73 9.43 22.89 -1.59
C ILE A 73 10.69 23.51 -0.96
N MET A 74 11.53 22.70 -0.31
CA MET A 74 12.79 23.17 0.26
C MET A 74 13.69 23.85 -0.78
N GLU A 75 13.67 23.39 -2.03
CA GLU A 75 14.50 23.96 -3.10
C GLU A 75 14.04 25.36 -3.51
N LEU A 76 12.79 25.76 -3.19
CA LEU A 76 12.28 27.11 -3.41
C LEU A 76 12.74 28.12 -2.35
N LEU A 77 13.20 27.66 -1.18
CA LEU A 77 13.63 28.55 -0.11
C LEU A 77 14.97 29.20 -0.47
N PRO A 78 15.20 30.47 -0.10
CA PRO A 78 16.41 31.19 -0.49
C PRO A 78 17.66 30.50 0.06
N VAL A 79 18.69 30.41 -0.78
CA VAL A 79 20.04 29.96 -0.39
C VAL A 79 20.91 31.20 -0.16
N PRO A 80 21.53 31.35 1.02
CA PRO A 80 22.50 32.42 1.25
C PRO A 80 23.64 32.35 0.24
N LYS A 81 23.97 33.46 -0.42
CA LYS A 81 25.02 33.50 -1.45
C LYS A 81 26.44 33.42 -0.87
N ASP A 82 26.59 33.73 0.41
CA ASP A 82 27.85 34.21 0.95
C ASP A 82 28.62 33.17 1.77
N VAL A 83 28.08 31.96 1.94
CA VAL A 83 28.66 30.97 2.85
C VAL A 83 28.74 29.59 2.18
N LYS A 84 29.90 28.94 2.32
CA LYS A 84 30.06 27.50 2.03
C LYS A 84 29.30 26.68 3.10
N THR A 85 27.98 26.81 3.12
CA THR A 85 27.15 26.01 4.03
C THR A 85 27.02 24.59 3.51
N LEU A 86 26.97 23.63 4.42
CA LEU A 86 26.59 22.28 4.08
C LEU A 86 25.11 22.26 3.70
N TRP A 87 24.73 21.46 2.69
CA TRP A 87 23.32 21.22 2.38
C TRP A 87 22.60 20.74 3.67
N PRO A 88 21.40 21.28 4.01
CA PRO A 88 20.48 22.07 3.19
C PRO A 88 20.62 23.60 3.33
N ASN A 89 21.81 24.08 3.72
CA ASN A 89 22.23 25.47 3.79
C ASN A 89 21.65 26.32 4.93
N THR A 90 20.38 26.10 5.31
CA THR A 90 19.73 26.88 6.38
C THR A 90 18.86 26.01 7.28
N ASN A 91 18.67 26.44 8.53
CA ASN A 91 17.76 25.81 9.48
C ASN A 91 16.33 25.74 8.93
N THR A 92 15.86 26.80 8.28
CA THR A 92 14.52 26.84 7.67
C THR A 92 14.37 25.78 6.58
N ARG A 93 15.38 25.63 5.70
CA ARG A 93 15.40 24.59 4.67
C ARG A 93 15.41 23.20 5.29
N TRP A 94 16.22 22.97 6.32
CA TRP A 94 16.24 21.69 7.02
C TRP A 94 14.89 21.34 7.65
N ILE A 95 14.28 22.28 8.37
CA ILE A 95 13.01 22.07 9.07
C ILE A 95 11.92 21.73 8.05
N VAL A 96 11.74 22.56 7.02
CA VAL A 96 10.68 22.38 6.01
C VAL A 96 10.95 21.14 5.15
N GLY A 97 12.15 21.05 4.59
CA GLY A 97 12.50 20.05 3.58
C GLY A 97 12.89 18.69 4.10
N ASN A 98 13.24 18.58 5.37
CA ASN A 98 13.71 17.33 5.93
C ASN A 98 12.90 16.93 7.16
N ALA A 99 12.81 17.79 8.19
CA ALA A 99 12.12 17.40 9.42
C ALA A 99 10.60 17.19 9.19
N ILE A 100 9.91 18.17 8.59
CA ILE A 100 8.48 18.05 8.30
C ILE A 100 8.24 16.97 7.24
N ALA A 101 9.04 16.91 6.17
CA ALA A 101 8.95 15.83 5.18
C ALA A 101 9.05 14.43 5.82
N HIS A 102 9.96 14.24 6.78
CA HIS A 102 10.09 12.99 7.54
C HIS A 102 8.87 12.65 8.41
N VAL A 103 8.17 13.65 8.95
CA VAL A 103 6.89 13.43 9.65
C VAL A 103 5.89 12.77 8.71
N PHE A 104 5.76 13.29 7.48
CA PHE A 104 4.82 12.77 6.51
C PHE A 104 5.25 11.39 5.98
N TRP A 105 6.53 11.20 5.70
CA TRP A 105 7.05 9.91 5.28
C TRP A 105 6.85 8.81 6.33
N LEU A 106 7.27 9.06 7.58
CA LEU A 106 7.10 8.08 8.67
C LEU A 106 5.62 7.94 9.06
N GLY A 107 4.84 9.02 9.00
CA GLY A 107 3.39 8.99 9.20
C GLY A 107 2.69 8.10 8.17
N GLY A 108 3.08 8.18 6.90
CA GLY A 108 2.61 7.29 5.84
C GLY A 108 2.95 5.84 6.14
N GLU A 109 4.17 5.55 6.60
CA GLU A 109 4.55 4.20 7.01
C GLU A 109 3.77 3.71 8.24
N MET A 110 3.47 4.58 9.22
CA MET A 110 2.64 4.23 10.39
C MET A 110 1.20 3.87 9.96
N VAL A 111 0.62 4.63 9.02
CA VAL A 111 -0.67 4.32 8.41
C VAL A 111 -0.61 2.97 7.68
N GLY A 112 0.49 2.72 6.95
CA GLY A 112 0.76 1.45 6.27
C GLY A 112 0.77 0.26 7.23
N ASP A 113 1.38 0.36 8.40
CA ASP A 113 1.46 -0.77 9.35
C ASP A 113 0.09 -1.23 9.87
N TRP A 114 -0.88 -0.31 9.98
CA TRP A 114 -2.25 -0.63 10.37
C TRP A 114 -2.96 -1.54 9.36
N TYR A 115 -2.51 -1.56 8.10
CA TYR A 115 -2.98 -2.50 7.08
C TYR A 115 -2.86 -3.94 7.56
N PHE A 116 -1.69 -4.31 8.11
CA PHE A 116 -1.41 -5.69 8.51
C PHE A 116 -2.36 -6.13 9.63
N TYR A 117 -2.59 -5.26 10.63
CA TYR A 117 -3.56 -5.51 11.69
C TYR A 117 -4.99 -5.73 11.16
N ILE A 118 -5.47 -4.84 10.28
CA ILE A 118 -6.82 -4.95 9.70
C ILE A 118 -6.96 -6.22 8.86
N ARG A 119 -5.92 -6.58 8.11
CA ARG A 119 -5.90 -7.81 7.32
C ARG A 119 -5.93 -9.05 8.20
N THR A 120 -5.10 -9.14 9.23
CA THR A 120 -5.11 -10.28 10.16
C THR A 120 -6.48 -10.42 10.83
N LYS A 121 -7.11 -9.30 11.21
CA LYS A 121 -8.45 -9.30 11.82
C LYS A 121 -9.53 -9.83 10.87
N ALA A 122 -9.40 -9.61 9.56
CA ALA A 122 -10.33 -10.13 8.57
C ALA A 122 -10.15 -11.63 8.31
N VAL A 123 -8.92 -12.16 8.40
CA VAL A 123 -8.60 -13.55 8.03
C VAL A 123 -8.64 -14.50 9.22
N THR A 124 -8.23 -14.05 10.41
CA THR A 124 -8.05 -14.92 11.58
C THR A 124 -9.21 -14.77 12.57
N LYS A 125 -9.76 -15.88 13.07
CA LYS A 125 -10.80 -15.87 14.13
C LYS A 125 -10.24 -15.81 15.55
N SER A 126 -8.98 -16.19 15.75
CA SER A 126 -8.38 -16.26 17.10
C SER A 126 -7.98 -14.88 17.63
N LYS A 127 -8.61 -14.49 18.74
CA LYS A 127 -8.38 -13.20 19.40
C LYS A 127 -6.92 -13.03 19.86
N ILE A 128 -6.28 -14.11 20.31
CA ILE A 128 -4.88 -14.09 20.78
C ILE A 128 -3.94 -13.65 19.65
N LYS A 129 -4.07 -14.24 18.43
CA LYS A 129 -3.21 -13.89 17.29
C LYS A 129 -3.42 -12.44 16.85
N ILE A 130 -4.68 -11.97 16.83
CA ILE A 130 -5.00 -10.57 16.50
C ILE A 130 -4.37 -9.61 17.52
N ASN A 131 -4.44 -9.94 18.82
CA ASN A 131 -3.87 -9.11 19.88
C ASN A 131 -2.34 -9.03 19.78
N ILE A 132 -1.66 -10.14 19.44
CA ILE A 132 -0.21 -10.13 19.23
C ILE A 132 0.16 -9.16 18.10
N VAL A 133 -0.52 -9.25 16.95
CA VAL A 133 -0.28 -8.37 15.81
C VAL A 133 -0.54 -6.89 16.17
N TYR A 134 -1.60 -6.64 16.94
CA TYR A 134 -1.92 -5.29 17.44
C TYR A 134 -0.79 -4.72 18.30
N ILE A 135 -0.30 -5.49 19.28
CA ILE A 135 0.78 -5.06 20.17
C ILE A 135 2.06 -4.79 19.36
N CYS A 136 2.42 -5.67 18.43
CA CYS A 136 3.57 -5.45 17.54
C CYS A 136 3.45 -4.16 16.73
N CYS A 137 2.26 -3.88 16.17
CA CYS A 137 1.99 -2.65 15.42
C CYS A 137 2.18 -1.40 16.30
N ILE A 138 1.67 -1.40 17.53
CA ILE A 138 1.85 -0.30 18.49
C ILE A 138 3.33 -0.08 18.82
N VAL A 139 4.06 -1.15 19.16
CA VAL A 139 5.49 -1.05 19.51
C VAL A 139 6.31 -0.50 18.34
N TYR A 140 6.06 -0.98 17.12
CA TYR A 140 6.77 -0.51 15.93
C TYR A 140 6.46 0.97 15.61
N ASN A 141 5.18 1.36 15.73
CA ASN A 141 4.74 2.76 15.56
C ASN A 141 5.34 3.71 16.60
N ILE A 142 5.52 3.26 17.85
CA ILE A 142 6.22 4.05 18.87
C ILE A 142 7.68 4.30 18.45
N GLY A 143 8.36 3.29 17.90
CA GLY A 143 9.72 3.45 17.38
C GLY A 143 9.81 4.52 16.29
N LYS A 144 8.86 4.53 15.35
CA LYS A 144 8.75 5.56 14.30
C LYS A 144 8.47 6.95 14.89
N PHE A 145 7.56 7.04 15.86
CA PHE A 145 7.25 8.30 16.54
C PHE A 145 8.47 8.88 17.26
N ILE A 146 9.24 8.05 17.97
CA ILE A 146 10.53 8.45 18.56
C ILE A 146 11.48 8.95 17.47
N GLY A 147 11.52 8.27 16.32
CA GLY A 147 12.28 8.73 15.14
C GLY A 147 11.90 10.15 14.70
N ILE A 148 10.59 10.44 14.61
CA ILE A 148 10.08 11.77 14.30
C ILE A 148 10.53 12.79 15.35
N VAL A 149 10.33 12.53 16.63
CA VAL A 149 10.73 13.45 17.71
C VAL A 149 12.23 13.74 17.67
N ARG A 150 13.05 12.72 17.40
CA ARG A 150 14.51 12.87 17.29
C ARG A 150 14.92 13.84 16.18
N TYR A 151 14.21 13.86 15.04
CA TYR A 151 14.48 14.81 13.95
C TYR A 151 14.33 16.27 14.39
N PHE A 152 13.43 16.56 15.33
CA PHE A 152 13.22 17.90 15.87
C PHE A 152 14.14 18.24 17.04
N VAL A 153 14.40 17.28 17.94
CA VAL A 153 15.17 17.54 19.18
C VAL A 153 16.67 17.61 18.94
N TYR A 154 17.23 16.68 18.15
CA TYR A 154 18.69 16.52 18.07
C TYR A 154 19.36 17.37 17.00
N LEU A 155 18.60 18.21 16.28
CA LEU A 155 19.07 18.71 15.00
C LEU A 155 18.77 20.17 14.64
N PRO A 156 18.88 21.14 15.57
CA PRO A 156 19.44 22.43 15.18
C PRO A 156 20.96 22.25 15.06
N ILE A 157 21.44 21.66 13.95
CA ILE A 157 22.88 21.71 13.66
C ILE A 157 23.21 23.18 13.47
N ASP A 158 24.07 23.72 14.33
CA ASP A 158 24.65 25.03 14.12
C ASP A 158 25.57 24.94 12.90
N PHE A 159 25.01 25.22 11.71
CA PHE A 159 25.70 25.12 10.41
C PHE A 159 26.91 26.06 10.30
N ASN A 160 27.16 26.90 11.32
CA ASN A 160 28.28 27.83 11.39
C ASN A 160 29.54 27.26 12.08
N GLN A 161 29.55 26.01 12.59
CA GLN A 161 30.68 25.48 13.38
C GLN A 161 31.22 24.14 12.86
N VAL A 162 31.62 24.10 11.59
CA VAL A 162 32.23 22.92 10.93
C VAL A 162 33.45 22.37 11.70
N ASP A 163 34.18 23.22 12.42
CA ASP A 163 35.43 22.84 13.10
C ASP A 163 35.25 22.17 14.48
N LYS A 164 34.10 22.38 15.16
CA LYS A 164 33.85 21.75 16.49
C LYS A 164 33.23 20.35 16.40
N PHE A 165 32.70 19.97 15.25
CA PHE A 165 32.09 18.66 15.04
C PHE A 165 33.10 17.49 15.11
N LYS A 166 34.41 17.78 15.01
CA LYS A 166 35.47 16.80 15.24
C LYS A 166 35.62 16.36 16.70
N ALA A 167 35.24 17.20 17.68
CA ALA A 167 35.51 16.94 19.10
C ALA A 167 34.35 16.26 19.86
N PHE A 168 33.11 16.40 19.38
CA PHE A 168 31.92 15.97 20.13
C PHE A 168 31.49 14.50 19.91
N SER A 169 32.21 13.75 19.06
CA SER A 169 31.77 12.41 18.64
C SER A 169 32.11 11.26 19.61
N GLN A 170 32.76 11.53 20.76
CA GLN A 170 33.53 10.45 21.40
C GLN A 170 32.88 9.64 22.52
N ASN A 171 31.94 10.08 23.38
CA ASN A 171 31.60 9.23 24.55
C ASN A 171 30.10 9.20 24.91
N ALA A 172 29.56 7.99 25.13
CA ALA A 172 28.20 7.61 25.58
C ALA A 172 27.04 7.58 24.57
N PHE A 173 26.97 8.50 23.60
CA PHE A 173 25.92 8.45 22.57
C PHE A 173 26.24 7.43 21.46
N MET A 174 27.51 7.35 21.07
CA MET A 174 27.94 6.44 20.01
C MET A 174 27.76 4.97 20.37
N ASP A 175 27.91 4.57 21.62
CA ASP A 175 27.77 3.15 22.00
C ASP A 175 26.32 2.66 21.94
N LYS A 176 25.37 3.52 22.33
CA LYS A 176 23.93 3.20 22.23
C LYS A 176 23.42 3.30 20.80
N PHE A 177 23.97 4.22 20.01
CA PHE A 177 23.67 4.34 18.58
C PHE A 177 24.30 3.20 17.77
N LYS A 178 25.47 2.70 18.20
CA LYS A 178 26.16 1.53 17.66
C LYS A 178 25.38 0.26 17.94
N GLN A 179 24.83 0.05 19.14
CA GLN A 179 23.97 -1.11 19.44
C GLN A 179 22.68 -1.17 18.60
N ILE A 180 22.00 -0.02 18.44
CA ILE A 180 20.79 0.09 17.62
C ILE A 180 21.13 -0.02 16.13
N SER A 181 22.29 0.48 15.72
CA SER A 181 22.79 0.32 14.36
C SER A 181 23.25 -1.11 14.10
N GLU A 182 23.84 -1.82 15.06
CA GLU A 182 24.28 -3.21 14.95
C GLU A 182 23.08 -4.15 14.79
N LEU A 183 21.99 -3.98 15.56
CA LEU A 183 20.75 -4.75 15.38
C LEU A 183 20.13 -4.54 14.00
N ARG A 184 20.09 -3.27 13.54
CA ARG A 184 19.62 -2.92 12.21
C ARG A 184 20.53 -3.49 11.14
N ILE A 185 21.85 -3.36 11.31
CA ILE A 185 22.88 -3.92 10.41
C ILE A 185 22.70 -5.42 10.34
N PHE A 186 22.47 -6.13 11.44
CA PHE A 186 22.29 -7.58 11.46
C PHE A 186 21.04 -8.05 10.71
N ILE A 187 19.90 -7.38 10.92
CA ILE A 187 18.65 -7.68 10.18
C ILE A 187 18.82 -7.33 8.70
N THR A 188 19.41 -6.17 8.40
CA THR A 188 19.69 -5.80 7.01
C THR A 188 20.75 -6.69 6.39
N MET A 189 21.68 -7.26 7.16
CA MET A 189 22.72 -8.19 6.72
C MET A 189 22.13 -9.55 6.39
N ILE A 190 21.10 -10.02 7.12
CA ILE A 190 20.35 -11.22 6.75
C ILE A 190 19.56 -10.99 5.46
N VAL A 191 18.88 -9.84 5.35
CA VAL A 191 18.14 -9.48 4.14
C VAL A 191 19.09 -9.28 2.96
N THR A 192 20.20 -8.55 3.13
CA THR A 192 21.20 -8.40 2.07
C THR A 192 21.90 -9.70 1.78
N LEU A 193 22.20 -10.60 2.73
CA LEU A 193 22.80 -11.91 2.42
C LEU A 193 21.90 -12.74 1.49
N ILE A 194 20.57 -12.63 1.66
CA ILE A 194 19.58 -13.27 0.78
C ILE A 194 19.49 -12.56 -0.58
N PHE A 195 19.57 -11.22 -0.62
CA PHE A 195 19.52 -10.43 -1.85
C PHE A 195 20.88 -10.25 -2.56
N LEU A 196 22.00 -10.56 -1.90
CA LEU A 196 23.38 -10.44 -2.37
C LEU A 196 23.65 -11.31 -3.60
N PRO A 197 23.25 -12.60 -3.66
CA PRO A 197 23.42 -13.38 -4.87
C PRO A 197 22.68 -12.76 -6.07
N PHE A 198 21.53 -12.12 -5.82
CA PHE A 198 20.77 -11.41 -6.86
C PHE A 198 21.48 -10.12 -7.31
N ILE A 199 22.01 -9.32 -6.38
CA ILE A 199 22.77 -8.10 -6.69
C ILE A 199 24.07 -8.45 -7.44
N ILE A 200 24.80 -9.49 -7.01
CA ILE A 200 26.03 -9.94 -7.67
C ILE A 200 25.73 -10.37 -9.11
N ALA A 201 24.63 -11.12 -9.34
CA ALA A 201 24.22 -11.48 -10.68
C ALA A 201 23.91 -10.26 -11.57
N ILE A 202 23.22 -9.24 -11.01
CA ILE A 202 22.94 -7.98 -11.71
C ILE A 202 24.23 -7.20 -12.01
N VAL A 203 25.18 -7.17 -11.07
CA VAL A 203 26.47 -6.48 -11.26
C VAL A 203 27.33 -7.19 -12.31
N ILE A 204 27.42 -8.52 -12.30
CA ILE A 204 28.11 -9.28 -13.34
C ILE A 204 27.48 -8.99 -14.72
N PHE A 205 26.15 -8.94 -14.78
CA PHE A 205 25.43 -8.56 -15.99
C PHE A 205 25.75 -7.13 -16.45
N LEU A 206 25.78 -6.16 -15.53
CA LEU A 206 26.13 -4.76 -15.84
C LEU A 206 27.61 -4.59 -16.22
N ILE A 207 28.54 -5.37 -15.66
CA ILE A 207 29.96 -5.37 -16.03
C ILE A 207 30.13 -5.92 -17.45
N ASN A 208 29.41 -7.00 -17.79
CA ASN A 208 29.41 -7.53 -19.15
C ASN A 208 28.89 -6.48 -20.15
N GLN A 209 27.86 -5.71 -19.79
CA GLN A 209 27.39 -4.57 -20.59
C GLN A 209 28.35 -3.38 -20.63
N TYR A 210 29.07 -3.11 -19.53
CA TYR A 210 30.05 -2.02 -19.46
C TYR A 210 31.27 -2.28 -20.34
N HIS A 211 31.69 -3.54 -20.46
CA HIS A 211 32.77 -3.92 -21.36
C HIS A 211 32.43 -3.59 -22.83
N ASP A 212 31.15 -3.52 -23.17
CA ASP A 212 30.67 -3.09 -24.49
C ASP A 212 30.63 -1.55 -24.65
N ASN A 213 31.23 -0.78 -23.71
CA ASN A 213 31.41 0.68 -23.70
C ASN A 213 30.13 1.54 -23.68
N VAL A 214 29.08 1.06 -23.01
CA VAL A 214 27.84 1.84 -22.88
C VAL A 214 27.33 1.84 -21.44
N VAL A 215 27.90 2.62 -20.49
CA VAL A 215 27.15 2.88 -19.22
C VAL A 215 27.40 4.24 -18.55
N THR A 216 26.28 4.85 -18.16
CA THR A 216 26.03 6.07 -17.36
C THR A 216 25.95 5.80 -15.84
N PHE A 217 26.23 6.82 -15.01
CA PHE A 217 26.15 6.75 -13.53
C PHE A 217 24.76 6.29 -13.01
N VAL A 218 24.73 5.39 -12.03
CA VAL A 218 23.48 4.82 -11.46
C VAL A 218 23.33 5.19 -9.98
N ASP A 219 22.21 5.84 -9.64
CA ASP A 219 21.80 6.22 -8.28
C ASP A 219 21.43 4.96 -7.44
N PRO A 220 21.91 4.81 -6.19
CA PRO A 220 21.58 3.68 -5.32
C PRO A 220 20.22 3.79 -4.60
N ASP A 221 19.59 4.97 -4.53
CA ASP A 221 18.27 5.12 -3.89
C ASP A 221 17.17 4.23 -4.49
N PRO A 222 17.10 4.07 -5.84
CA PRO A 222 16.27 3.07 -6.50
C PRO A 222 16.46 1.66 -5.94
N ILE A 223 17.70 1.26 -5.61
CA ILE A 223 18.00 -0.09 -5.12
C ILE A 223 17.42 -0.33 -3.72
N ARG A 224 17.43 0.69 -2.86
CA ARG A 224 16.79 0.62 -1.53
C ARG A 224 15.27 0.64 -1.63
N GLN A 225 14.72 1.37 -2.60
CA GLN A 225 13.27 1.40 -2.85
C GLN A 225 12.76 0.05 -3.35
N ILE A 226 13.56 -0.79 -4.00
CA ILE A 226 13.13 -2.11 -4.51
C ILE A 226 12.53 -3.01 -3.41
N PRO A 227 13.21 -3.34 -2.30
CA PRO A 227 12.61 -4.20 -1.29
C PRO A 227 11.37 -3.59 -0.60
N LEU A 228 11.34 -2.26 -0.40
CA LEU A 228 10.15 -1.57 0.12
C LEU A 228 8.98 -1.63 -0.86
N SER A 229 9.22 -1.29 -2.13
CA SER A 229 8.20 -1.33 -3.19
C SER A 229 7.69 -2.74 -3.40
N ILE A 230 8.54 -3.78 -3.33
CA ILE A 230 8.09 -5.18 -3.34
C ILE A 230 7.13 -5.46 -2.18
N TYR A 231 7.47 -5.03 -0.96
CA TYR A 231 6.62 -5.25 0.22
C TYR A 231 5.24 -4.60 0.05
N TYR A 232 5.19 -3.37 -0.47
CA TYR A 232 3.94 -2.69 -0.75
C TYR A 232 3.20 -3.27 -1.97
N ASN A 233 3.88 -3.68 -3.03
CA ASN A 233 3.26 -4.32 -4.19
C ASN A 233 2.56 -5.63 -3.79
N LEU A 234 3.15 -6.40 -2.86
CA LEU A 234 2.51 -7.59 -2.29
C LEU A 234 1.20 -7.25 -1.55
N ILE A 235 1.18 -6.11 -0.83
CA ILE A 235 -0.04 -5.58 -0.21
C ILE A 235 -1.13 -5.28 -1.27
N TYR A 236 -0.76 -4.66 -2.39
CA TYR A 236 -1.70 -4.37 -3.49
C TYR A 236 -2.21 -5.66 -4.17
N ILE A 237 -1.32 -6.62 -4.42
CA ILE A 237 -1.67 -7.93 -5.02
C ILE A 237 -2.67 -8.68 -4.13
N ASP A 238 -2.45 -8.69 -2.81
CA ASP A 238 -3.38 -9.30 -1.86
C ASP A 238 -4.80 -8.73 -1.95
N GLN A 239 -4.95 -7.43 -2.19
CA GLN A 239 -6.26 -6.81 -2.34
C GLN A 239 -6.99 -7.26 -3.61
N ILE A 240 -6.24 -7.51 -4.69
CA ILE A 240 -6.78 -8.06 -5.93
C ILE A 240 -7.22 -9.51 -5.70
N LEU A 241 -6.36 -10.33 -5.07
CA LEU A 241 -6.65 -11.74 -4.79
C LEU A 241 -7.85 -11.93 -3.85
N LEU A 242 -7.94 -11.14 -2.77
CA LEU A 242 -9.07 -11.18 -1.86
C LEU A 242 -10.39 -10.83 -2.55
N LYS A 243 -10.38 -9.95 -3.55
CA LYS A 243 -11.58 -9.61 -4.33
C LYS A 243 -12.05 -10.78 -5.18
N TYR A 244 -11.13 -11.46 -5.86
CA TYR A 244 -11.46 -12.65 -6.65
C TYR A 244 -12.00 -13.78 -5.78
N PHE A 245 -11.35 -14.06 -4.65
CA PHE A 245 -11.78 -15.13 -3.73
C PHE A 245 -13.21 -14.91 -3.21
N VAL A 246 -13.53 -13.70 -2.78
CA VAL A 246 -14.88 -13.35 -2.29
C VAL A 246 -15.94 -13.43 -3.41
N GLN A 247 -15.55 -13.24 -4.67
CA GLN A 247 -16.47 -13.30 -5.80
C GLN A 247 -16.79 -14.75 -6.18
N ASP A 248 -15.80 -15.64 -6.13
CA ASP A 248 -15.97 -17.07 -6.43
C ASP A 248 -16.94 -17.75 -5.45
N ASP A 249 -16.84 -17.45 -4.15
CA ASP A 249 -17.74 -18.00 -3.13
C ASP A 249 -19.21 -17.61 -3.38
N LYS A 250 -19.46 -16.35 -3.78
CA LYS A 250 -20.82 -15.90 -4.10
C LYS A 250 -21.43 -16.63 -5.30
N THR A 251 -20.62 -16.97 -6.30
CA THR A 251 -21.07 -17.78 -7.44
C THR A 251 -21.41 -19.21 -7.03
N LYS A 252 -20.65 -19.82 -6.12
CA LYS A 252 -20.96 -21.16 -5.60
C LYS A 252 -22.27 -21.17 -4.82
N ASP A 253 -22.50 -20.17 -3.98
CA ASP A 253 -23.73 -20.04 -3.21
C ASP A 253 -24.96 -19.78 -4.11
N ALA A 254 -24.80 -18.99 -5.18
CA ALA A 254 -25.88 -18.74 -6.14
C ALA A 254 -26.26 -20.00 -6.95
N VAL A 255 -25.31 -20.89 -7.24
CA VAL A 255 -25.57 -22.17 -7.91
C VAL A 255 -26.22 -23.18 -6.96
N ALA A 256 -25.80 -23.22 -5.68
CA ALA A 256 -26.35 -24.14 -4.68
C ALA A 256 -27.78 -23.78 -4.24
N SER A 257 -28.18 -22.52 -4.34
CA SER A 257 -29.47 -22.02 -3.83
C SER A 257 -30.63 -22.07 -4.84
N ASN A 258 -30.44 -22.61 -6.05
CA ASN A 258 -31.52 -22.81 -7.02
C ASN A 258 -31.85 -24.31 -7.23
N PRO A 259 -32.52 -24.96 -6.27
CA PRO A 259 -32.89 -26.39 -6.37
C PRO A 259 -33.89 -26.68 -7.50
N ASN A 260 -34.48 -25.65 -8.12
CA ASN A 260 -35.48 -25.80 -9.17
C ASN A 260 -34.88 -26.10 -10.56
N VAL A 261 -33.58 -25.89 -10.78
CA VAL A 261 -32.94 -26.20 -12.08
C VAL A 261 -32.55 -27.68 -12.20
N ILE A 262 -32.17 -28.32 -11.08
CA ILE A 262 -31.80 -29.75 -11.10
C ILE A 262 -33.04 -30.65 -11.20
N LYS A 263 -34.22 -30.19 -10.75
CA LYS A 263 -35.46 -30.95 -10.90
C LYS A 263 -35.94 -31.05 -12.34
N MET A 264 -35.60 -30.10 -13.21
CA MET A 264 -36.07 -30.12 -14.60
C MET A 264 -35.25 -31.07 -15.50
N VAL A 265 -33.99 -31.36 -15.16
CA VAL A 265 -33.15 -32.27 -15.98
C VAL A 265 -33.49 -33.74 -15.74
N ASN A 266 -33.87 -34.12 -14.51
CA ASN A 266 -34.26 -35.51 -14.22
C ASN A 266 -35.67 -35.86 -14.72
N ASP A 267 -36.59 -34.89 -14.84
CA ASP A 267 -37.93 -35.16 -15.38
C ASP A 267 -37.97 -35.25 -16.91
N THR A 268 -36.96 -34.74 -17.63
CA THR A 268 -36.84 -34.92 -19.10
C THR A 268 -36.11 -36.20 -19.52
N VAL A 269 -35.26 -36.78 -18.67
CA VAL A 269 -34.56 -38.05 -19.01
C VAL A 269 -35.41 -39.28 -18.69
N ILE A 270 -36.37 -39.18 -17.75
CA ILE A 270 -37.39 -40.21 -17.50
C ILE A 270 -38.69 -39.87 -18.26
N ARG A 271 -38.59 -39.54 -19.55
CA ARG A 271 -39.76 -39.48 -20.44
C ARG A 271 -39.46 -39.87 -21.89
N ILE A 272 -38.37 -40.62 -22.10
CA ILE A 272 -38.11 -41.38 -23.33
C ILE A 272 -38.24 -42.86 -23.01
N ASN A 273 -39.42 -43.29 -22.54
CA ASN A 273 -39.87 -44.64 -22.80
C ASN A 273 -41.39 -44.70 -22.65
N ASN A 274 -42.02 -45.33 -23.64
CA ASN A 274 -43.46 -45.51 -23.83
C ASN A 274 -44.22 -44.31 -24.40
N ASN A 275 -44.19 -44.20 -25.72
CA ASN A 275 -45.39 -43.83 -26.48
C ASN A 275 -45.51 -44.75 -27.71
N ASN A 276 -45.91 -45.99 -27.44
CA ASN A 276 -46.77 -46.75 -28.34
C ASN A 276 -48.18 -46.65 -27.74
N ASN A 277 -49.06 -45.90 -28.41
CA ASN A 277 -50.38 -46.36 -28.85
C ASN A 277 -51.27 -45.18 -29.23
N ASN A 278 -51.87 -45.35 -30.41
CA ASN A 278 -53.06 -44.69 -30.92
C ASN A 278 -54.09 -44.42 -29.82
N PHE A 279 -54.66 -43.21 -29.77
CA PHE A 279 -56.11 -43.06 -29.61
C PHE A 279 -56.60 -41.67 -30.01
N ASN A 280 -57.86 -41.64 -30.38
CA ASN A 280 -58.52 -40.68 -31.26
C ASN A 280 -58.93 -39.36 -30.58
N GLU A 281 -59.04 -38.33 -31.42
CA GLU A 281 -60.24 -37.49 -31.62
C GLU A 281 -61.29 -37.50 -30.49
N TYR A 282 -61.54 -36.33 -29.87
CA TYR A 282 -62.84 -35.64 -29.90
C TYR A 282 -62.79 -34.30 -29.13
N ASP A 283 -63.61 -33.37 -29.65
CA ASP A 283 -63.97 -32.06 -29.11
C ASP A 283 -64.41 -32.03 -27.65
N SER A 284 -64.13 -30.93 -26.95
CA SER A 284 -65.17 -30.01 -26.44
C SER A 284 -64.59 -28.93 -25.52
N LEU A 285 -65.17 -27.74 -25.65
CA LEU A 285 -64.96 -26.57 -24.80
C LEU A 285 -65.17 -26.89 -23.31
N GLN A 286 -64.42 -26.20 -22.44
CA GLN A 286 -65.05 -25.38 -21.40
C GLN A 286 -64.07 -24.38 -20.76
N SER A 287 -64.56 -23.15 -20.70
CA SER A 287 -64.16 -22.04 -19.83
C SER A 287 -63.75 -22.45 -18.42
N ILE A 288 -62.83 -21.71 -17.78
CA ILE A 288 -62.98 -21.23 -16.40
C ILE A 288 -61.95 -20.12 -16.10
N ASN A 289 -62.49 -19.09 -15.47
CA ASN A 289 -61.86 -17.90 -14.91
C ASN A 289 -60.58 -18.19 -14.12
N HIS A 290 -59.56 -17.34 -14.27
CA HIS A 290 -58.67 -17.06 -13.15
C HIS A 290 -58.54 -15.56 -12.89
N THR A 291 -59.15 -15.21 -11.76
CA THR A 291 -59.15 -13.94 -11.06
C THR A 291 -57.74 -13.35 -10.90
N HIS A 292 -57.60 -12.12 -11.38
CA HIS A 292 -56.46 -11.25 -11.18
C HIS A 292 -56.47 -10.73 -9.74
N ASN A 293 -55.91 -11.50 -8.79
CA ASN A 293 -55.78 -11.06 -7.41
C ASN A 293 -54.42 -10.39 -7.21
N LEU A 294 -54.36 -9.08 -7.45
CA LEU A 294 -53.22 -8.22 -7.12
C LEU A 294 -53.17 -8.02 -5.60
N ASN A 295 -52.65 -9.01 -4.89
CA ASN A 295 -52.32 -8.84 -3.48
C ASN A 295 -50.94 -8.17 -3.37
N LYS A 296 -50.97 -6.84 -3.36
CA LYS A 296 -49.81 -5.97 -3.16
C LYS A 296 -49.42 -6.02 -1.67
N ASN A 297 -48.77 -7.11 -1.26
CA ASN A 297 -48.21 -7.23 0.08
C ASN A 297 -46.92 -6.39 0.19
N ASN A 298 -47.06 -5.23 0.81
CA ASN A 298 -45.95 -4.45 1.35
C ASN A 298 -45.32 -5.23 2.51
N ASN A 299 -44.28 -6.02 2.26
CA ASN A 299 -43.50 -6.69 3.31
C ASN A 299 -42.00 -6.74 2.98
N TYR A 300 -41.46 -5.66 2.41
CA TYR A 300 -40.02 -5.56 2.10
C TYR A 300 -39.16 -4.85 3.16
N GLU A 301 -39.72 -4.39 4.30
CA GLU A 301 -38.91 -3.69 5.31
C GLU A 301 -38.35 -4.56 6.45
N ASN A 302 -38.71 -5.85 6.57
CA ASN A 302 -38.27 -6.68 7.70
C ASN A 302 -37.29 -7.82 7.39
N TYR A 303 -36.88 -8.02 6.13
CA TYR A 303 -35.93 -9.08 5.77
C TYR A 303 -34.44 -8.69 5.89
N ALA A 304 -34.12 -7.40 6.01
CA ALA A 304 -32.74 -6.95 6.16
C ALA A 304 -32.19 -7.10 7.59
N ILE A 305 -33.05 -7.20 8.61
CA ILE A 305 -32.60 -7.21 10.02
C ILE A 305 -32.51 -8.65 10.57
N LYS A 306 -33.35 -9.59 10.11
CA LYS A 306 -33.38 -10.97 10.64
C LYS A 306 -32.19 -11.85 10.19
N ASN A 307 -31.56 -11.54 9.05
CA ASN A 307 -30.39 -12.29 8.56
C ASN A 307 -29.07 -11.92 9.26
N SER A 308 -29.03 -10.84 10.05
CA SER A 308 -27.83 -10.49 10.83
C SER A 308 -27.71 -11.25 12.16
N GLN A 309 -28.82 -11.74 12.73
CA GLN A 309 -28.82 -12.48 13.99
C GLN A 309 -28.60 -13.99 13.82
N VAL A 310 -28.98 -14.59 12.69
CA VAL A 310 -28.79 -16.03 12.44
C VAL A 310 -27.32 -16.39 12.20
N TYR A 311 -26.51 -15.49 11.62
CA TYR A 311 -25.07 -15.72 11.44
C TYR A 311 -24.25 -15.67 12.74
N PHE A 312 -24.77 -15.05 13.82
CA PHE A 312 -24.07 -15.01 15.11
C PHE A 312 -24.36 -16.21 16.02
N ASN A 313 -25.51 -16.87 15.87
CA ASN A 313 -25.87 -18.00 16.74
C ASN A 313 -25.25 -19.35 16.30
N ASN A 314 -24.96 -19.54 15.00
CA ASN A 314 -24.30 -20.76 14.52
C ASN A 314 -22.78 -20.80 14.75
N ILE A 315 -22.17 -19.75 15.31
CA ILE A 315 -20.74 -19.73 15.68
C ILE A 315 -20.54 -20.11 17.17
N ARG A 316 -21.61 -20.28 17.95
CA ARG A 316 -21.51 -20.55 19.40
C ARG A 316 -21.42 -22.03 19.79
N ASN A 317 -21.66 -22.96 18.85
CA ASN A 317 -21.71 -24.40 19.13
C ASN A 317 -20.68 -25.24 18.34
N CYS A 318 -19.51 -24.66 18.00
CA CYS A 318 -18.35 -25.42 17.48
C CYS A 318 -17.07 -24.99 18.19
#